data_AF-A0A368L1H4-F1
#
_entry.id   AF-A0A368L1H4-F1
#
_cell.length_a   1.000
_cell.length_b   1.000
_cell.length_c   1.000
_cell.angle_alpha   90.00
_cell.angle_beta   90.00
_cell.angle_gamma   90.00
#
_symmetry.space_group_name_H-M   'P 1'
#
loop_
_entity.id
_entity.type
_entity.pdbx_description
1 polymer ?
#
loop_
_entity_poly.entity_id
_entity_poly.type
_entity_poly.pdbx_seq_one_letter_code
_entity_poly.pdbx_strand_id
1 'polypeptide(L)'
;MSQAELTSPKQSMSKLVRGAIYIAIGALVLAAVVCVVWVFIPDQGDLIGRAFLTVLLLSGFSGAVLLDANLANRRADWLVLASTASWVVVLLVGAFKIWAPRGEEETFAWEAVRLWELLLVIGLVQLALLHQRLHWRSHARYVTGLTRTIAIVTTVFLIALVGMLTFYFAVPHLIHFSDWYWRVTVALAILASVGTLLVPLLNALFAPRPVRPMVPSFPASGAPGAPSGQPAAAGGRQPWPVFPDGRTPLPYLPNGQPDFAAAQTGVPSPGAQFWGASPQPAPAQPAPVPQQPQSHQGGAAQTPGPIPPQPAPPTPSPGVAPPEHR
;
A
#
# COMPACT_ATOMS: atom_id res chain seq x y z
N MET A 1 -35.18 -30.08 -6.04
CA MET A 1 -34.11 -29.57 -5.15
C MET A 1 -34.17 -28.06 -5.12
N SER A 2 -34.93 -27.54 -4.16
CA SER A 2 -35.13 -26.11 -3.95
C SER A 2 -33.82 -25.41 -3.60
N GLN A 3 -33.60 -24.28 -4.26
CA GLN A 3 -32.72 -23.20 -3.87
C GLN A 3 -33.04 -22.78 -2.43
N ALA A 4 -32.26 -23.27 -1.47
CA ALA A 4 -32.19 -22.68 -0.14
C ALA A 4 -31.44 -21.36 -0.27
N GLU A 5 -32.21 -20.30 -0.50
CA GLU A 5 -32.06 -18.97 0.08
C GLU A 5 -30.84 -18.84 1.01
N LEU A 6 -29.71 -18.38 0.46
CA LEU A 6 -28.59 -17.84 1.24
C LEU A 6 -29.04 -16.51 1.86
N THR A 7 -29.86 -16.60 2.91
CA THR A 7 -30.08 -15.49 3.82
C THR A 7 -28.74 -15.22 4.52
N SER A 8 -28.08 -14.15 4.11
CA SER A 8 -27.03 -13.53 4.91
C SER A 8 -27.56 -13.35 6.33
N PRO A 9 -26.92 -13.91 7.38
CA PRO A 9 -27.33 -13.61 8.72
C PRO A 9 -27.07 -12.12 8.93
N LYS A 10 -28.15 -11.33 8.99
CA LYS A 10 -28.11 -9.97 9.50
C LYS A 10 -27.62 -10.08 10.93
N GLN A 11 -26.31 -9.94 11.09
CA GLN A 11 -25.57 -10.16 12.32
C GLN A 11 -26.22 -9.32 13.41
N SER A 12 -27.11 -9.93 14.20
CA SER A 12 -27.88 -9.22 15.21
C SER A 12 -26.89 -8.82 16.28
N MET A 13 -26.56 -7.53 16.34
CA MET A 13 -25.67 -6.95 17.32
C MET A 13 -26.05 -7.51 18.70
N SER A 14 -25.13 -8.28 19.30
CA SER A 14 -25.41 -9.03 20.53
C SER A 14 -25.97 -8.09 21.59
N LYS A 15 -26.99 -8.53 22.33
CA LYS A 15 -27.61 -7.75 23.42
C LYS A 15 -26.57 -7.26 24.44
N LEU A 16 -25.45 -7.97 24.56
CA LEU A 16 -24.28 -7.55 25.34
C LEU A 16 -23.58 -6.31 24.77
N VAL A 17 -23.42 -6.20 23.45
CA VAL A 17 -22.78 -5.03 22.82
C VAL A 17 -23.68 -3.80 22.95
N ARG A 18 -24.99 -3.97 22.79
CA ARG A 18 -25.95 -2.89 23.08
C ARG A 18 -25.92 -2.50 24.56
N GLY A 19 -25.86 -3.46 25.48
CA GLY A 19 -25.71 -3.21 26.91
C GLY A 19 -24.43 -2.44 27.24
N ALA A 20 -23.29 -2.84 26.66
CA ALA A 20 -22.02 -2.15 26.83
C ALA A 20 -22.06 -0.70 26.32
N ILE A 21 -22.75 -0.45 25.20
CA ILE A 21 -22.95 0.92 24.67
C ILE A 21 -23.79 1.76 25.64
N TYR A 22 -24.89 1.22 26.18
CA TYR A 22 -25.71 1.96 27.16
C TYR A 22 -24.95 2.25 28.46
N ILE A 23 -24.14 1.31 28.95
CA ILE A 23 -23.31 1.50 30.13
C ILE A 23 -22.22 2.55 29.86
N ALA A 24 -21.60 2.53 28.68
CA ALA A 24 -20.61 3.53 28.29
C ALA A 24 -21.22 4.94 28.22
N ILE A 25 -22.41 5.08 27.62
CA ILE A 25 -23.14 6.36 27.58
C ILE A 25 -23.49 6.82 29.01
N GLY A 26 -23.98 5.92 29.87
CA GLY A 26 -24.31 6.24 31.26
C GLY A 26 -23.10 6.67 32.10
N ALA A 27 -21.96 5.99 31.94
CA ALA A 27 -20.70 6.36 32.59
C ALA A 27 -20.19 7.73 32.13
N LEU A 28 -20.36 8.06 30.85
CA LEU A 28 -19.95 9.34 30.26
C LEU A 28 -20.80 10.50 30.83
N VAL A 29 -22.10 10.30 30.99
CA VAL A 29 -23.02 11.27 31.62
C VAL A 29 -22.69 11.45 33.10
N LEU A 30 -22.45 10.38 33.85
CA LEU A 30 -22.07 10.46 35.27
C LEU A 30 -20.73 11.18 35.46
N ALA A 31 -19.73 10.89 34.62
CA ALA A 31 -18.45 11.59 34.65
C ALA A 31 -18.64 13.10 34.41
N ALA A 32 -19.49 13.48 33.45
CA ALA A 32 -19.81 14.89 33.19
C ALA A 32 -20.48 15.58 34.38
N VAL A 33 -21.40 14.90 35.07
CA VAL A 33 -22.05 15.43 36.28
C VAL A 33 -21.05 15.62 37.41
N VAL A 34 -20.14 14.66 37.61
CA VAL A 34 -19.05 14.78 38.61
C VAL A 34 -18.17 15.99 38.30
N CYS A 35 -17.80 16.23 37.03
CA CYS A 35 -17.06 17.45 36.63
C CYS A 35 -17.79 18.73 37.05
N VAL A 36 -19.08 18.82 36.75
CA VAL A 36 -19.89 20.02 37.04
C VAL A 36 -19.99 20.26 38.55
N VAL A 37 -20.24 19.20 39.33
CA VAL A 37 -20.34 19.30 40.80
C VAL A 37 -19.00 19.71 41.43
N TRP A 38 -17.89 19.17 40.91
CA TRP A 38 -16.55 19.47 41.44
C TRP A 38 -16.06 20.89 41.19
N VAL A 39 -16.57 21.57 40.15
CA VAL A 39 -16.26 22.99 39.89
C VAL A 39 -16.76 23.92 41.02
N PHE A 40 -17.73 23.50 41.82
CA PHE A 40 -18.33 24.34 42.87
C PHE A 40 -17.66 24.24 44.26
N ILE A 41 -16.55 23.51 44.42
CA ILE A 41 -15.90 23.33 45.73
C ILE A 41 -14.59 24.15 45.79
N PRO A 42 -14.55 25.28 46.51
CA PRO A 42 -13.45 26.25 46.43
C PRO A 42 -12.20 25.92 47.27
N ASP A 43 -12.30 25.08 48.30
CA ASP A 43 -11.29 25.01 49.37
C ASP A 43 -10.09 24.09 49.09
N GLN A 44 -10.10 23.37 47.95
CA GLN A 44 -8.99 22.52 47.50
C GLN A 44 -8.73 22.65 45.98
N GLY A 45 -9.20 23.76 45.37
CA GLY A 45 -9.31 23.93 43.92
C GLY A 45 -8.01 23.65 43.15
N ASP A 46 -6.85 23.85 43.78
CA ASP A 46 -5.57 23.64 43.12
C ASP A 46 -5.21 22.18 42.88
N LEU A 47 -5.29 21.37 43.94
CA LEU A 47 -4.94 19.95 43.89
C LEU A 47 -6.00 19.16 43.10
N ILE A 48 -7.27 19.54 43.27
CA ILE A 48 -8.40 18.98 42.52
C ILE A 48 -8.29 19.29 41.04
N GLY A 49 -8.00 20.54 40.65
CA GLY A 49 -7.87 20.93 39.25
C GLY A 49 -6.78 20.13 38.54
N ARG A 50 -5.65 19.92 39.21
CA ARG A 50 -4.53 19.09 38.70
C ARG A 50 -4.91 17.63 38.55
N ALA A 51 -5.57 17.04 39.55
CA ALA A 51 -6.03 15.65 39.49
C ALA A 51 -7.02 15.45 38.34
N PHE A 52 -7.98 16.37 38.20
CA PHE A 52 -8.96 16.35 37.11
C PHE A 52 -8.31 16.48 35.73
N LEU A 53 -7.37 17.43 35.56
CA LEU A 53 -6.65 17.60 34.28
C LEU A 53 -5.82 16.36 33.94
N THR A 54 -5.28 15.67 34.95
CA THR A 54 -4.54 14.41 34.75
C THR A 54 -5.47 13.31 34.24
N VAL A 55 -6.67 13.17 34.80
CA VAL A 55 -7.68 12.22 34.31
C VAL A 55 -8.08 12.55 32.87
N LEU A 56 -8.30 13.84 32.56
CA LEU A 56 -8.64 14.29 31.20
C LEU A 56 -7.51 14.00 30.21
N LEU A 57 -6.25 14.26 30.60
CA LEU A 57 -5.06 13.95 29.80
C LEU A 57 -4.95 12.43 29.51
N LEU A 58 -5.11 11.60 30.54
CA LEU A 58 -5.07 10.14 30.39
C LEU A 58 -6.23 9.61 29.53
N SER A 59 -7.43 10.18 29.70
CA SER A 59 -8.60 9.87 28.89
C SER A 59 -8.39 10.24 27.42
N GLY A 60 -7.85 11.44 27.15
CA GLY A 60 -7.49 11.89 25.81
C GLY A 60 -6.44 11.01 25.15
N PHE A 61 -5.39 10.63 25.89
CA PHE A 61 -4.38 9.67 25.44
C PHE A 61 -4.99 8.30 25.09
N SER A 62 -5.83 7.75 25.97
CA SER A 62 -6.51 6.47 25.74
C SER A 62 -7.39 6.52 24.48
N GLY A 63 -8.17 7.59 24.32
CA GLY A 63 -8.98 7.82 23.11
C GLY A 63 -8.13 7.91 21.84
N ALA A 64 -6.98 8.59 21.91
CA ALA A 64 -6.05 8.69 20.79
C ALA A 64 -5.42 7.35 20.41
N VAL A 65 -4.99 6.55 21.40
CA VAL A 65 -4.47 5.19 21.19
C VAL A 65 -5.53 4.28 20.57
N LEU A 66 -6.79 4.39 21.01
CA LEU A 66 -7.90 3.63 20.42
C LEU A 66 -8.18 4.05 18.97
N LEU A 67 -8.13 5.35 18.67
CA LEU A 67 -8.22 5.86 17.30
C LEU A 67 -7.09 5.27 16.43
N ASP A 68 -5.87 5.29 16.94
CA ASP A 68 -4.70 4.80 16.21
C ASP A 68 -4.74 3.28 15.99
N ALA A 69 -5.22 2.52 16.98
CA ALA A 69 -5.45 1.07 16.88
C ALA A 69 -6.44 0.73 15.75
N ASN A 70 -7.51 1.52 15.59
CA ASN A 70 -8.45 1.35 14.48
C ASN A 70 -7.83 1.71 13.11
N LEU A 71 -6.84 2.61 13.08
CA LEU A 71 -6.12 3.02 11.88
C LEU A 71 -4.95 2.07 11.52
N ALA A 72 -4.56 1.16 12.42
CA ALA A 72 -3.38 0.32 12.30
C ALA A 72 -3.51 -0.81 11.25
N ASN A 73 -4.73 -1.23 10.90
CA ASN A 73 -4.99 -2.39 10.03
C ASN A 73 -4.46 -2.26 8.57
N ARG A 74 -3.85 -1.13 8.21
CA ARG A 74 -3.26 -0.87 6.88
C ARG A 74 -1.87 -0.20 6.93
N ARG A 75 -1.18 -0.17 8.09
CA ARG A 75 0.07 0.60 8.27
C ARG A 75 1.28 -0.30 8.53
N ALA A 76 2.48 0.18 8.20
CA ALA A 76 3.73 -0.47 8.54
C ALA A 76 3.99 -0.40 10.05
N ASP A 77 4.50 -1.48 10.65
CA ASP A 77 4.67 -1.63 12.11
C ASP A 77 5.47 -0.49 12.76
N TRP A 78 6.52 0.01 12.07
CA TRP A 78 7.30 1.14 12.56
C TRP A 78 6.48 2.43 12.73
N LEU A 79 5.47 2.67 11.89
CA LEU A 79 4.61 3.86 12.02
C LEU A 79 3.66 3.73 13.22
N VAL A 80 3.27 2.52 13.59
CA VAL A 80 2.48 2.26 14.81
C VAL A 80 3.35 2.56 16.04
N LEU A 81 4.60 2.12 16.04
CA LEU A 81 5.55 2.42 17.11
C LEU A 81 5.81 3.93 17.22
N ALA A 82 6.09 4.60 16.10
CA ALA A 82 6.34 6.04 16.08
C ALA A 82 5.11 6.84 16.55
N SER A 83 3.91 6.44 16.15
CA SER A 83 2.66 7.05 16.60
C SER A 83 2.45 6.86 18.11
N THR A 84 2.62 5.64 18.61
CA THR A 84 2.52 5.34 20.04
C THR A 84 3.53 6.16 20.85
N ALA A 85 4.79 6.18 20.42
CA ALA A 85 5.84 6.98 21.05
C ALA A 85 5.51 8.47 21.07
N SER A 86 4.92 8.99 19.98
CA SER A 86 4.49 10.38 19.88
C SER A 86 3.44 10.76 20.94
N TRP A 87 2.46 9.88 21.15
CA TRP A 87 1.41 10.07 22.15
C TRP A 87 1.97 9.97 23.57
N VAL A 88 2.96 9.10 23.79
CA VAL A 88 3.68 9.02 25.08
C VAL A 88 4.44 10.31 25.35
N VAL A 89 5.12 10.90 24.36
CA VAL A 89 5.80 12.20 24.51
C VAL A 89 4.80 13.30 24.88
N VAL A 90 3.66 13.37 24.20
CA VAL A 90 2.59 14.33 24.51
C VAL A 90 2.08 14.14 25.94
N LEU A 91 1.86 12.89 26.37
CA LEU A 91 1.41 12.57 27.73
C LEU A 91 2.45 13.04 28.76
N LEU A 92 3.73 12.76 28.55
CA LEU A 92 4.80 13.18 29.45
C LEU A 92 4.89 14.71 29.56
N VAL A 93 4.80 15.42 28.44
CA VAL A 93 4.79 16.89 28.42
C VAL A 93 3.55 17.44 29.14
N GLY A 94 2.38 16.87 28.87
CA GLY A 94 1.13 17.26 29.54
C GLY A 94 1.20 17.04 31.05
N ALA A 95 1.66 15.87 31.49
CA ALA A 95 1.83 15.55 32.91
C ALA A 95 2.82 16.49 33.57
N PHE A 96 3.96 16.75 32.94
CA PHE A 96 4.94 17.72 33.44
C PHE A 96 4.32 19.12 33.59
N LYS A 97 3.56 19.61 32.59
CA LYS A 97 2.93 20.93 32.65
C LYS A 97 1.86 21.04 33.75
N ILE A 98 1.07 19.99 33.99
CA ILE A 98 0.06 19.96 35.07
C ILE A 98 0.70 20.14 36.44
N TRP A 99 1.81 19.43 36.66
CA TRP A 99 2.47 19.36 37.97
C TRP A 99 3.56 20.41 38.16
N ALA A 100 3.99 21.09 37.09
CA ALA A 100 4.96 22.17 37.18
C ALA A 100 4.46 23.29 38.12
N PRO A 101 5.33 23.82 39.00
CA PRO A 101 4.95 24.88 39.92
C PRO A 101 4.42 26.09 39.15
N ARG A 102 3.38 26.71 39.69
CA ARG A 102 2.83 27.93 39.11
C ARG A 102 3.62 29.13 39.61
N GLY A 103 3.87 30.08 38.71
CA GLY A 103 4.53 31.33 39.06
C GLY A 103 3.53 32.32 39.65
N GLU A 104 4.00 33.31 40.40
CA GLU A 104 3.18 34.22 41.20
C GLU A 104 2.25 35.14 40.37
N GLU A 105 2.43 35.21 39.05
CA GLU A 105 1.62 36.02 38.11
C GLU A 105 0.39 35.26 37.55
N GLU A 106 -0.37 34.60 38.42
CA GLU A 106 -1.53 33.79 38.00
C GLU A 106 -2.73 34.65 37.60
N THR A 107 -2.87 34.90 36.30
CA THR A 107 -4.11 35.42 35.69
C THR A 107 -4.83 34.30 34.93
N PHE A 108 -6.15 34.37 34.78
CA PHE A 108 -6.95 33.37 34.02
C PHE A 108 -6.43 33.10 32.59
N ALA A 109 -5.74 34.07 31.98
CA ALA A 109 -5.08 33.92 30.68
C ALA A 109 -3.91 32.91 30.70
N TRP A 110 -3.29 32.66 31.85
CA TRP A 110 -2.08 31.85 31.99
C TRP A 110 -2.34 30.35 31.78
N GLU A 111 -3.46 29.84 32.29
CA GLU A 111 -3.90 28.45 32.04
C GLU A 111 -4.25 28.23 30.56
N ALA A 112 -4.84 29.23 29.89
CA ALA A 112 -5.13 29.18 28.46
C ALA A 112 -3.85 29.13 27.61
N VAL A 113 -2.80 29.87 28.00
CA VAL A 113 -1.48 29.82 27.35
C VAL A 113 -0.85 28.43 27.49
N ARG A 114 -0.89 27.83 28.70
CA ARG A 114 -0.36 26.47 28.92
C ARG A 114 -1.07 25.41 28.09
N LEU A 115 -2.41 25.50 27.99
CA LEU A 115 -3.20 24.63 27.12
C LEU A 115 -2.84 24.84 25.65
N TRP A 116 -2.70 26.09 25.22
CA TRP A 116 -2.31 26.44 23.85
C TRP A 116 -0.93 25.88 23.50
N GLU A 117 0.05 25.98 24.39
CA GLU A 117 1.37 25.39 24.23
C GLU A 117 1.31 23.86 24.13
N LEU A 118 0.46 23.20 24.93
CA LEU A 118 0.24 21.76 24.82
C LEU A 118 -0.36 21.39 23.45
N LEU A 119 -1.33 22.17 22.97
CA LEU A 119 -1.89 21.99 21.62
C LEU A 119 -0.84 22.22 20.53
N LEU A 120 0.08 23.18 20.69
CA LEU A 120 1.21 23.38 19.78
C LEU A 120 2.17 22.20 19.79
N VAL A 121 2.47 21.60 20.95
CA VAL A 121 3.29 20.39 21.05
C VAL A 121 2.60 19.22 20.34
N ILE A 122 1.30 19.02 20.58
CA ILE A 122 0.51 17.99 19.88
C ILE A 122 0.57 18.25 18.37
N GLY A 123 0.27 19.46 17.93
CA GLY A 123 0.29 19.85 16.52
C GLY A 123 1.65 19.64 15.87
N LEU A 124 2.74 20.02 16.56
CA LEU A 124 4.12 19.84 16.10
C LEU A 124 4.49 18.36 15.95
N VAL A 125 4.20 17.55 16.96
CA VAL A 125 4.51 16.12 16.95
C VAL A 125 3.70 15.40 15.86
N GLN A 126 2.42 15.76 15.70
CA GLN A 126 1.57 15.21 14.63
C GLN A 126 2.00 15.67 13.24
N LEU A 127 2.42 16.94 13.09
CA LEU A 127 2.98 17.45 11.85
C LEU A 127 4.26 16.70 11.45
N ALA A 128 5.11 16.36 12.43
CA ALA A 128 6.31 15.57 12.19
C ALA A 128 5.97 14.14 11.73
N LEU A 129 4.98 13.49 12.34
CA LEU A 129 4.50 12.17 11.87
C LEU A 129 3.89 12.23 10.47
N LEU A 130 3.10 13.26 10.19
CA LEU A 130 2.51 13.48 8.87
C LEU A 130 3.59 13.69 7.82
N HIS A 131 4.59 14.53 8.13
CA HIS A 131 5.76 14.76 7.29
C HIS A 131 6.49 13.44 7.01
N GLN A 132 6.78 12.66 8.06
CA GLN A 132 7.48 11.39 7.92
C GLN A 132 6.70 10.40 7.05
N ARG A 133 5.37 10.38 7.18
CA ARG A 133 4.49 9.57 6.33
C ARG A 133 4.53 9.98 4.86
N LEU A 134 4.53 11.29 4.60
CA LEU A 134 4.58 11.83 3.23
C LEU A 134 5.97 11.61 2.60
N HIS A 135 7.02 11.86 3.37
CA HIS A 135 8.41 11.73 2.97
C HIS A 135 8.76 10.27 2.63
N TRP A 136 8.32 9.31 3.44
CA TRP A 136 8.52 7.88 3.15
C TRP A 136 7.87 7.47 1.82
N ARG A 137 6.64 7.93 1.57
CA ARG A 137 5.94 7.64 0.30
C ARG A 137 6.66 8.21 -0.92
N SER A 138 7.35 9.35 -0.76
CA SER A 138 8.15 9.96 -1.83
C SER A 138 9.44 9.17 -2.11
N HIS A 139 10.13 8.74 -1.05
CA HIS A 139 11.38 7.98 -1.13
C HIS A 139 11.20 6.58 -1.74
N ALA A 140 10.07 5.92 -1.44
CA ALA A 140 9.79 4.56 -1.91
C ALA A 140 9.69 4.42 -3.44
N ARG A 141 9.62 5.52 -4.21
CA ARG A 141 9.49 5.48 -5.68
C ARG A 141 10.81 5.13 -6.39
N TYR A 142 11.94 5.67 -5.91
CA TYR A 142 13.29 5.38 -6.45
C TYR A 142 14.31 5.35 -5.32
N VAL A 143 14.73 4.14 -4.96
CA VAL A 143 15.63 3.90 -3.84
C VAL A 143 17.06 3.74 -4.35
N THR A 144 17.86 4.80 -4.27
CA THR A 144 19.32 4.72 -4.43
C THR A 144 20.02 4.93 -3.08
N GLY A 145 21.30 4.55 -2.96
CA GLY A 145 22.08 4.77 -1.74
C GLY A 145 22.16 6.24 -1.33
N LEU A 146 22.25 7.14 -2.32
CA LEU A 146 22.24 8.59 -2.10
C LEU A 146 20.91 9.06 -1.52
N THR A 147 19.78 8.73 -2.17
CA THR A 147 18.45 9.14 -1.70
C THR A 147 18.15 8.56 -0.31
N ARG A 148 18.61 7.33 -0.02
CA ARG A 148 18.48 6.70 1.30
C ARG A 148 19.26 7.45 2.38
N THR A 149 20.49 7.86 2.09
CA THR A 149 21.32 8.63 3.03
C THR A 149 20.67 9.98 3.33
N ILE A 150 20.26 10.72 2.30
CA ILE A 150 19.56 12.00 2.45
C ILE A 150 18.28 11.83 3.28
N ALA A 151 17.50 10.78 3.02
CA ALA A 151 16.27 10.53 3.74
C ALA A 151 16.52 10.29 5.25
N ILE A 152 17.52 9.48 5.60
CA ILE A 152 17.88 9.21 7.00
C ILE A 152 18.36 10.50 7.69
N VAL A 153 19.27 11.24 7.06
CA VAL A 153 19.81 12.50 7.61
C VAL A 153 18.68 13.52 7.83
N THR A 154 17.77 13.65 6.87
CA THR A 154 16.61 14.56 6.98
C THR A 154 15.70 14.15 8.12
N THR A 155 15.41 12.85 8.28
CA THR A 155 14.64 12.34 9.42
C THR A 155 15.32 12.65 10.75
N VAL A 156 16.64 12.46 10.86
CA VAL A 156 17.39 12.78 12.09
C VAL A 156 17.31 14.27 12.42
N PHE A 157 17.51 15.16 11.43
CA PHE A 157 17.36 16.60 11.63
C PHE A 157 15.95 16.99 12.03
N LEU A 158 14.93 16.38 11.44
CA LEU A 158 13.54 16.61 11.82
C LEU A 158 13.26 16.16 13.27
N ILE A 159 13.74 14.98 13.67
CA ILE A 159 13.59 14.49 15.05
C ILE A 159 14.28 15.44 16.03
N ALA A 160 15.50 15.89 15.72
CA ALA A 160 16.24 16.85 16.55
C ALA A 160 15.50 18.20 16.66
N LEU A 161 14.99 18.72 15.54
CA LEU A 161 14.20 19.95 15.49
C LEU A 161 12.94 19.85 16.35
N VAL A 162 12.17 18.77 16.18
CA VAL A 162 10.95 18.52 16.96
C VAL A 162 11.30 18.38 18.43
N GLY A 163 12.35 17.63 18.77
CA GLY A 163 12.83 17.50 20.15
C GLY A 163 13.17 18.85 20.79
N MET A 164 13.91 19.73 20.10
CA MET A 164 14.19 21.08 20.59
C MET A 164 12.91 21.90 20.76
N LEU A 165 12.04 21.95 19.76
CA LEU A 165 10.80 22.74 19.87
C LEU A 165 9.88 22.20 20.97
N THR A 166 9.72 20.88 21.08
CA THR A 166 8.96 20.25 22.16
C THR A 166 9.55 20.59 23.52
N PHE A 167 10.88 20.55 23.67
CA PHE A 167 11.56 20.92 24.93
C PHE A 167 11.31 22.40 25.29
N TYR A 168 11.40 23.30 24.32
CA TYR A 168 11.10 24.72 24.51
C TYR A 168 9.66 24.95 25.01
N PHE A 169 8.67 24.31 24.38
CA PHE A 169 7.25 24.44 24.78
C PHE A 169 6.89 23.68 26.07
N ALA A 170 7.66 22.65 26.42
CA ALA A 170 7.49 21.93 27.68
C ALA A 170 7.94 22.78 28.88
N VAL A 171 9.00 23.57 28.71
CA VAL A 171 9.65 24.29 29.80
C VAL A 171 9.90 25.78 29.49
N PRO A 172 8.90 26.54 28.99
CA PRO A 172 9.15 27.86 28.40
C PRO A 172 9.54 28.93 29.42
N HIS A 173 9.27 28.72 30.71
CA HIS A 173 9.45 29.75 31.76
C HIS A 173 10.42 29.33 32.86
N LEU A 174 10.85 28.06 32.90
CA LEU A 174 11.81 27.61 33.92
C LEU A 174 13.26 27.80 33.46
N ILE A 175 13.48 27.96 32.16
CA ILE A 175 14.81 28.05 31.56
C ILE A 175 14.83 29.22 30.58
N HIS A 176 15.81 30.12 30.75
CA HIS A 176 16.13 31.10 29.73
C HIS A 176 16.95 30.45 28.62
N PHE A 177 16.37 30.37 27.43
CA PHE A 177 17.05 29.83 26.25
C PHE A 177 18.01 30.88 25.67
N SER A 178 19.28 30.50 25.50
CA SER A 178 20.28 31.38 24.88
C SER A 178 20.00 31.60 23.39
N ASP A 179 20.53 32.67 22.83
CA ASP A 179 20.45 32.94 21.38
C ASP A 179 21.03 31.80 20.53
N TRP A 180 22.06 31.10 21.05
CA TRP A 180 22.64 29.94 20.40
C TRP A 180 21.63 28.80 20.19
N TYR A 181 20.73 28.59 21.15
CA TYR A 181 19.66 27.60 21.03
C TYR A 181 18.79 27.89 19.81
N TRP A 182 18.32 29.14 19.66
CA TRP A 182 17.48 29.53 18.53
C TRP A 182 18.21 29.43 17.19
N ARG A 183 19.51 29.75 17.15
CA ARG A 183 20.32 29.58 15.94
C ARG A 183 20.38 28.12 15.49
N VAL A 184 20.60 27.19 16.43
CA VAL A 184 20.62 25.75 16.13
C VAL A 184 19.23 25.27 15.68
N THR A 185 18.16 25.69 16.36
CA THR A 185 16.78 25.34 15.96
C THR A 185 16.47 25.81 14.54
N VAL A 186 16.80 27.06 14.22
CA VAL A 186 16.57 27.64 12.89
C VAL A 186 17.44 26.94 11.83
N ALA A 187 18.70 26.66 12.13
CA ALA A 187 19.58 25.92 11.22
C ALA A 187 19.03 24.51 10.92
N LEU A 188 18.57 23.78 11.94
CA LEU A 188 17.93 22.48 11.77
C LEU A 188 16.63 22.58 10.97
N ALA A 189 15.83 23.62 11.18
CA ALA A 189 14.62 23.87 10.40
C ALA A 189 14.93 24.04 8.91
N ILE A 190 15.93 24.87 8.59
CA ILE A 190 16.37 25.07 7.20
C ILE A 190 16.90 23.77 6.60
N LEU A 191 17.78 23.05 7.30
CA LEU A 191 18.33 21.77 6.85
C LEU A 191 17.24 20.72 6.61
N ALA A 192 16.26 20.61 7.51
CA ALA A 192 15.13 19.71 7.36
C ALA A 192 14.23 20.10 6.17
N SER A 193 13.93 21.40 6.00
CA SER A 193 13.16 21.90 4.86
C SER A 193 13.86 21.60 3.53
N VAL A 194 15.17 21.86 3.44
CA VAL A 194 15.96 21.58 2.24
C VAL A 194 16.01 20.08 1.95
N GLY A 195 16.29 19.24 2.96
CA GLY A 195 16.32 17.79 2.81
C GLY A 195 14.99 17.22 2.32
N THR A 196 13.86 17.78 2.79
CA THR A 196 12.50 17.40 2.36
C THR A 196 12.26 17.69 0.88
N LEU A 197 12.78 18.81 0.37
CA LEU A 197 12.62 19.22 -1.03
C LEU A 197 13.55 18.45 -1.98
N LEU A 198 14.70 17.98 -1.49
CA LEU A 198 15.70 17.30 -2.32
C LEU A 198 15.16 15.98 -2.88
N VAL A 199 14.47 15.18 -2.06
CA VAL A 199 13.97 13.85 -2.45
C VAL A 199 13.02 13.88 -3.66
N PRO A 200 11.95 14.69 -3.69
CA PRO A 200 11.07 14.75 -4.87
C PRO A 200 11.76 15.34 -6.09
N LEU A 201 12.74 16.23 -5.92
CA LEU A 201 13.47 16.86 -7.04
C LEU A 201 14.45 15.88 -7.69
N LEU A 202 15.18 15.10 -6.88
CA LEU A 202 16.00 13.98 -7.36
C LEU A 202 15.12 12.93 -8.03
N ASN A 203 13.97 12.62 -7.43
CA ASN A 203 13.01 11.70 -8.03
C ASN A 203 12.51 12.20 -9.39
N ALA A 204 12.14 13.48 -9.53
CA ALA A 204 11.73 14.07 -10.80
C ALA A 204 12.86 14.06 -11.86
N LEU A 205 14.11 14.27 -11.44
CA LEU A 205 15.27 14.26 -12.33
C LEU A 205 15.61 12.85 -12.83
N PHE A 206 15.47 11.84 -11.96
CA PHE A 206 15.81 10.45 -12.26
C PHE A 206 14.61 9.57 -12.64
N ALA A 207 13.39 10.11 -12.64
CA ALA A 207 12.21 9.38 -13.06
C ALA A 207 12.31 9.04 -14.57
N PRO A 208 12.25 7.75 -14.96
CA PRO A 208 12.09 7.36 -16.36
C PRO A 208 10.84 8.05 -16.90
N ARG A 209 11.00 8.78 -18.02
CA ARG A 209 9.86 9.40 -18.70
C ARG A 209 8.82 8.31 -18.95
N PRO A 210 7.57 8.45 -18.48
CA PRO A 210 6.55 7.49 -18.78
C PRO A 210 6.49 7.37 -20.30
N VAL A 211 6.69 6.14 -20.81
CA VAL A 211 6.48 5.83 -22.22
C VAL A 211 5.03 6.22 -22.47
N ARG A 212 4.83 7.34 -23.17
CA ARG A 212 3.51 7.78 -23.59
C ARG A 212 2.90 6.57 -24.30
N PRO A 213 1.74 6.05 -23.86
CA PRO A 213 1.04 5.04 -24.62
C PRO A 213 0.93 5.58 -26.04
N MET A 214 1.62 4.95 -26.98
CA MET A 214 1.47 5.26 -28.39
C MET A 214 0.00 4.99 -28.66
N VAL A 215 -0.79 6.06 -28.78
CA VAL A 215 -2.16 5.95 -29.24
C VAL A 215 -2.06 5.22 -30.58
N PRO A 216 -2.76 4.08 -30.77
CA PRO A 216 -2.73 3.38 -32.04
C PRO A 216 -3.06 4.38 -33.14
N SER A 217 -2.08 4.71 -33.95
CA SER A 217 -2.31 5.47 -35.17
C SER A 217 -3.13 4.56 -36.07
N PHE A 218 -4.44 4.74 -36.08
CA PHE A 218 -5.28 4.18 -37.12
C PHE A 218 -4.70 4.64 -38.46
N PRO A 219 -4.47 3.75 -39.44
CA PRO A 219 -4.07 4.18 -40.76
C PRO A 219 -5.22 4.97 -41.38
N ALA A 220 -5.12 6.29 -41.36
CA ALA A 220 -5.91 7.14 -42.24
C ALA A 220 -5.39 6.89 -43.66
N SER A 221 -6.14 6.08 -44.40
CA SER A 221 -5.95 5.86 -45.83
C SER A 221 -6.08 7.17 -46.60
N GLY A 222 -4.96 7.62 -47.18
CA GLY A 222 -4.96 8.52 -48.34
C GLY A 222 -4.55 9.97 -48.09
N ALA A 223 -3.24 10.26 -48.17
CA ALA A 223 -2.71 11.51 -48.68
C ALA A 223 -1.20 11.37 -48.98
N PRO A 224 -0.72 11.60 -50.21
CA PRO A 224 0.70 11.61 -50.51
C PRO A 224 1.29 13.03 -50.30
N GLY A 225 2.25 13.15 -49.38
CA GLY A 225 3.18 14.28 -49.34
C GLY A 225 3.48 14.84 -47.95
N ALA A 226 4.64 14.46 -47.39
CA ALA A 226 5.58 15.31 -46.63
C ALA A 226 6.66 14.46 -45.91
N PRO A 227 7.87 14.99 -45.67
CA PRO A 227 9.09 14.20 -45.64
C PRO A 227 9.42 13.54 -44.29
N SER A 228 10.18 12.46 -44.42
CA SER A 228 10.86 11.67 -43.41
C SER A 228 11.58 12.49 -42.33
N GLY A 229 11.01 12.49 -41.12
CA GLY A 229 11.71 12.79 -39.87
C GLY A 229 11.91 11.50 -39.10
N GLN A 230 13.01 10.80 -39.36
CA GLN A 230 13.38 9.54 -38.72
C GLN A 230 14.45 9.82 -37.66
N PRO A 231 14.17 9.67 -36.35
CA PRO A 231 15.23 9.45 -35.39
C PRO A 231 15.56 7.95 -35.38
N ALA A 232 16.74 7.62 -35.88
CA ALA A 232 17.30 6.28 -35.82
C ALA A 232 17.55 5.84 -34.37
N ALA A 233 17.05 4.64 -34.07
CA ALA A 233 17.59 3.62 -33.16
C ALA A 233 18.18 4.04 -31.78
N ALA A 234 17.47 3.68 -30.72
CA ALA A 234 18.07 3.20 -29.47
C ALA A 234 17.49 1.81 -29.16
N GLY A 235 18.36 0.80 -29.16
CA GLY A 235 18.05 -0.64 -29.15
C GLY A 235 17.38 -1.20 -27.88
N GLY A 236 16.16 -0.76 -27.58
CA GLY A 236 15.23 -1.55 -26.79
C GLY A 236 14.68 -2.68 -27.65
N ARG A 237 14.92 -3.94 -27.28
CA ARG A 237 14.24 -5.09 -27.90
C ARG A 237 12.74 -4.88 -27.75
N GLN A 238 12.05 -4.51 -28.82
CA GLN A 238 10.60 -4.47 -28.82
C GLN A 238 10.09 -5.89 -28.51
N PRO A 239 9.10 -6.05 -27.61
CA PRO A 239 8.52 -7.35 -27.34
C PRO A 239 7.94 -7.93 -28.64
N TRP A 240 8.20 -9.21 -28.89
CA TRP A 240 7.76 -9.88 -30.11
C TRP A 240 6.22 -9.87 -30.19
N PRO A 241 5.62 -9.47 -31.32
CA PRO A 241 4.17 -9.43 -31.46
C PRO A 241 3.51 -10.79 -31.23
N VAL A 242 2.31 -10.77 -30.61
CA VAL A 242 1.47 -11.95 -30.36
C VAL A 242 0.14 -11.84 -31.12
N PHE A 243 -0.51 -12.97 -31.36
CA PHE A 243 -1.84 -13.03 -31.96
C PHE A 243 -2.87 -12.28 -31.07
N PRO A 244 -4.08 -12.00 -31.59
CA PRO A 244 -5.16 -11.36 -30.82
C PRO A 244 -5.58 -12.13 -29.55
N ASP A 245 -5.17 -13.39 -29.42
CA ASP A 245 -5.34 -14.21 -28.21
C ASP A 245 -4.45 -13.77 -27.04
N GLY A 246 -3.48 -12.87 -27.28
CA GLY A 246 -2.59 -12.29 -26.29
C GLY A 246 -1.54 -13.26 -25.72
N ARG A 247 -1.42 -14.47 -26.28
CA ARG A 247 -0.55 -15.54 -25.75
C ARG A 247 0.32 -16.20 -26.80
N THR A 248 -0.16 -16.36 -28.03
CA THR A 248 0.58 -17.06 -29.08
C THR A 248 1.49 -16.07 -29.82
N PRO A 249 2.82 -16.28 -29.89
CA PRO A 249 3.69 -15.40 -30.65
C PRO A 249 3.44 -15.53 -32.16
N LEU A 250 3.53 -14.42 -32.90
CA LEU A 250 3.46 -14.46 -34.35
C LEU A 250 4.61 -15.29 -34.94
N PRO A 251 4.38 -16.05 -36.02
CA PRO A 251 5.47 -16.70 -36.74
C PRO A 251 6.39 -15.65 -37.36
N TYR A 252 7.65 -16.02 -37.56
CA TYR A 252 8.65 -15.18 -38.20
C TYR A 252 8.81 -15.57 -39.67
N LEU A 253 8.96 -14.57 -40.51
CA LEU A 253 9.33 -14.72 -41.92
C LEU A 253 10.82 -15.05 -42.04
N PRO A 254 11.29 -15.57 -43.19
CA PRO A 254 12.71 -15.85 -43.43
C PRO A 254 13.64 -14.62 -43.26
N ASN A 255 13.08 -13.42 -43.36
CA ASN A 255 13.79 -12.15 -43.13
C ASN A 255 13.85 -11.74 -41.64
N GLY A 256 13.35 -12.58 -40.73
CA GLY A 256 13.33 -12.34 -39.29
C GLY A 256 12.27 -11.35 -38.81
N GLN A 257 11.35 -10.90 -39.68
CA GLN A 257 10.24 -10.03 -39.29
C GLN A 257 8.99 -10.83 -38.88
N PRO A 258 8.14 -10.30 -38.00
CA PRO A 258 6.87 -10.94 -37.64
C PRO A 258 5.89 -10.95 -38.82
N ASP A 259 5.21 -12.09 -39.00
CA ASP A 259 4.21 -12.28 -40.05
C ASP A 259 2.85 -11.71 -39.62
N PHE A 260 2.63 -10.42 -39.89
CA PHE A 260 1.36 -9.75 -39.58
C PHE A 260 0.18 -10.22 -40.44
N ALA A 261 0.43 -10.84 -41.60
CA ALA A 261 -0.65 -11.40 -42.40
C ALA A 261 -1.28 -12.60 -41.68
N ALA A 262 -0.47 -13.44 -41.03
CA ALA A 262 -0.95 -14.52 -40.19
C ALA A 262 -1.86 -14.05 -39.06
N ALA A 263 -1.58 -12.90 -38.44
CA ALA A 263 -2.43 -12.34 -37.39
C ALA A 263 -3.83 -11.94 -37.88
N GLN A 264 -3.98 -11.63 -39.17
CA GLN A 264 -5.26 -11.25 -39.77
C GLN A 264 -6.00 -12.47 -40.34
N THR A 265 -5.28 -13.41 -40.95
CA THR A 265 -5.87 -14.55 -41.66
C THR A 265 -5.96 -15.82 -40.80
N GLY A 266 -5.22 -15.87 -39.70
CA GLY A 266 -5.05 -17.08 -38.88
C GLY A 266 -4.18 -18.16 -39.54
N VAL A 267 -3.66 -17.92 -40.74
CA VAL A 267 -2.86 -18.88 -41.51
C VAL A 267 -1.46 -18.31 -41.75
N PRO A 268 -0.37 -19.05 -41.45
CA PRO A 268 0.99 -18.59 -41.70
C PRO A 268 1.24 -18.30 -43.18
N SER A 269 1.95 -17.23 -43.48
CA SER A 269 2.45 -16.95 -44.83
C SER A 269 3.42 -18.04 -45.28
N PRO A 270 3.52 -18.33 -46.59
CA PRO A 270 4.46 -19.31 -47.10
C PRO A 270 5.90 -19.05 -46.62
N GLY A 271 6.52 -20.06 -45.99
CA GLY A 271 7.89 -19.96 -45.46
C GLY A 271 7.98 -19.33 -44.07
N ALA A 272 6.87 -18.94 -43.44
CA ALA A 272 6.87 -18.49 -42.05
C ALA A 272 7.09 -19.67 -41.09
N GLN A 273 7.87 -19.44 -40.03
CA GLN A 273 8.25 -20.45 -39.04
C GLN A 273 7.80 -20.02 -37.65
N PHE A 274 7.40 -20.99 -36.84
CA PHE A 274 7.07 -20.75 -35.44
C PHE A 274 8.30 -20.92 -34.56
N TRP A 275 8.36 -20.14 -33.49
CA TRP A 275 9.36 -20.30 -32.44
C TRP A 275 9.27 -21.71 -31.84
N GLY A 276 10.34 -22.50 -31.97
CA GLY A 276 10.43 -23.86 -31.42
C GLY A 276 9.85 -24.98 -32.29
N ALA A 277 9.37 -24.70 -33.50
CA ALA A 277 9.00 -25.75 -34.45
C ALA A 277 10.26 -26.29 -35.16
N SER A 278 10.74 -27.46 -34.76
CA SER A 278 11.74 -28.21 -35.53
C SER A 278 11.13 -28.62 -36.88
N PRO A 279 11.85 -28.47 -38.01
CA PRO A 279 11.33 -28.88 -39.32
C PRO A 279 10.98 -30.36 -39.28
N GLN A 280 9.70 -30.68 -39.47
CA GLN A 280 9.26 -32.05 -39.60
C GLN A 280 9.89 -32.63 -40.87
N PRO A 281 10.68 -33.72 -40.79
CA PRO A 281 11.25 -34.35 -41.97
C PRO A 281 10.12 -34.80 -42.90
N ALA A 282 10.27 -34.51 -44.19
CA ALA A 282 9.40 -35.07 -45.22
C ALA A 282 9.36 -36.61 -45.09
N PRO A 283 8.21 -37.28 -45.31
CA PRO A 283 8.13 -38.73 -45.28
C PRO A 283 9.13 -39.31 -46.28
N ALA A 284 10.11 -40.06 -45.77
CA ALA A 284 11.07 -40.76 -46.60
C ALA A 284 10.34 -41.80 -47.46
N GLN A 285 10.52 -41.73 -48.78
CA GLN A 285 10.17 -42.83 -49.67
C GLN A 285 10.95 -44.09 -49.24
N PRO A 286 10.31 -45.26 -49.12
CA PRO A 286 11.02 -46.48 -48.76
C PRO A 286 12.08 -46.82 -49.82
N ALA A 287 13.33 -46.99 -49.36
CA ALA A 287 14.41 -47.52 -50.19
C ALA A 287 14.15 -49.02 -50.52
N PRO A 288 14.63 -49.53 -51.66
CA PRO A 288 14.43 -50.93 -52.05
C PRO A 288 15.16 -51.87 -51.08
N VAL A 289 14.45 -52.88 -50.59
CA VAL A 289 14.98 -53.90 -49.69
C VAL A 289 15.91 -54.85 -50.47
N PRO A 290 17.17 -55.10 -50.04
CA PRO A 290 17.99 -56.16 -50.60
C PRO A 290 17.41 -57.53 -50.23
N GLN A 291 17.16 -58.38 -51.23
CA GLN A 291 16.72 -59.76 -51.04
C GLN A 291 17.81 -60.58 -50.34
N GLN A 292 17.51 -61.11 -49.15
CA GLN A 292 18.26 -62.21 -48.53
C GLN A 292 17.60 -63.56 -48.86
N PRO A 293 18.39 -64.65 -49.03
CA PRO A 293 17.88 -65.95 -49.48
C PRO A 293 16.98 -66.62 -48.43
N GLN A 294 15.85 -67.16 -48.90
CA GLN A 294 14.88 -67.91 -48.11
C GLN A 294 15.45 -69.26 -47.66
N SER A 295 15.31 -69.58 -46.37
CA SER A 295 15.33 -70.93 -45.84
C SER A 295 13.99 -71.23 -45.16
N HIS A 296 13.40 -72.37 -45.52
CA HIS A 296 12.06 -72.84 -45.14
C HIS A 296 11.97 -73.44 -43.73
N GLN A 297 10.70 -73.61 -43.29
CA GLN A 297 10.13 -74.26 -42.09
C GLN A 297 9.76 -73.28 -40.96
N GLY A 298 8.54 -73.20 -40.42
CA GLY A 298 7.30 -73.95 -40.60
C GLY A 298 6.51 -73.87 -39.28
N GLY A 299 5.22 -73.50 -39.31
CA GLY A 299 4.28 -73.81 -38.23
C GLY A 299 3.58 -72.66 -37.48
N ALA A 300 2.24 -72.69 -37.60
CA ALA A 300 1.20 -72.32 -36.62
C ALA A 300 0.85 -70.83 -36.34
N ALA A 301 -0.42 -70.55 -36.60
CA ALA A 301 -1.16 -69.31 -36.34
C ALA A 301 -1.37 -69.03 -34.85
N GLN A 302 -1.24 -67.76 -34.44
CA GLN A 302 -1.73 -67.24 -33.16
C GLN A 302 -2.28 -65.81 -33.30
N THR A 303 -3.28 -65.54 -32.47
CA THR A 303 -4.37 -64.56 -32.51
C THR A 303 -4.03 -63.11 -32.12
N PRO A 304 -4.86 -62.12 -32.50
CA PRO A 304 -4.69 -60.71 -32.10
C PRO A 304 -5.05 -60.46 -30.62
N GLY A 305 -4.20 -59.73 -29.90
CA GLY A 305 -4.42 -59.31 -28.52
C GLY A 305 -5.29 -58.05 -28.37
N PRO A 306 -5.84 -57.77 -27.17
CA PRO A 306 -6.95 -56.83 -26.95
C PRO A 306 -6.52 -55.36 -26.81
N ILE A 307 -7.42 -54.47 -27.26
CA ILE A 307 -7.37 -53.01 -27.17
C ILE A 307 -7.81 -52.57 -25.75
N PRO A 308 -7.12 -51.62 -25.07
CA PRO A 308 -7.55 -51.09 -23.78
C PRO A 308 -8.74 -50.11 -23.89
N PRO A 309 -9.70 -50.10 -22.93
CA PRO A 309 -10.95 -49.35 -23.03
C PRO A 309 -10.83 -47.86 -22.67
N GLN A 310 -11.62 -47.06 -23.39
CA GLN A 310 -11.74 -45.60 -23.29
C GLN A 310 -12.76 -45.20 -22.20
N PRO A 311 -12.51 -44.17 -21.36
CA PRO A 311 -13.44 -43.75 -20.30
C PRO A 311 -14.68 -43.02 -20.84
N ALA A 312 -15.85 -43.34 -20.29
CA ALA A 312 -17.16 -42.76 -20.63
C ALA A 312 -17.44 -41.43 -19.89
N PRO A 313 -18.24 -40.52 -20.49
CA PRO A 313 -18.62 -39.25 -19.87
C PRO A 313 -19.76 -39.39 -18.84
N PRO A 314 -19.81 -38.54 -17.80
CA PRO A 314 -20.84 -38.61 -16.76
C PRO A 314 -22.20 -38.05 -17.20
N THR A 315 -23.25 -38.79 -16.83
CA THR A 315 -24.68 -38.52 -17.04
C THR A 315 -25.26 -37.49 -16.04
N PRO A 316 -26.30 -36.72 -16.43
CA PRO A 316 -26.94 -35.73 -15.57
C PRO A 316 -27.94 -36.38 -14.59
N SER A 317 -27.94 -35.94 -13.33
CA SER A 317 -28.86 -36.46 -12.31
C SER A 317 -30.29 -35.91 -12.42
N PRO A 318 -31.33 -36.70 -12.11
CA PRO A 318 -32.73 -36.34 -12.30
C PRO A 318 -33.33 -35.59 -11.10
N GLY A 319 -34.32 -34.74 -11.40
CA GLY A 319 -35.10 -34.02 -10.41
C GLY A 319 -36.04 -34.91 -9.58
N VAL A 320 -36.35 -34.45 -8.37
CA VAL A 320 -37.48 -34.93 -7.55
C VAL A 320 -38.21 -33.73 -6.95
N ALA A 321 -39.54 -33.83 -7.04
CA ALA A 321 -40.62 -32.91 -6.73
C ALA A 321 -41.16 -33.12 -5.27
N PRO A 322 -42.23 -32.42 -4.82
CA PRO A 322 -42.50 -32.06 -3.42
C PRO A 322 -43.48 -33.02 -2.68
N PRO A 323 -43.65 -32.83 -1.35
CA PRO A 323 -44.99 -32.93 -0.74
C PRO A 323 -45.25 -31.72 0.19
N GLU A 324 -46.36 -30.99 0.06
CA GLU A 324 -47.75 -31.27 0.49
C GLU A 324 -48.03 -31.08 1.99
N HIS A 325 -49.06 -30.23 2.19
CA HIS A 325 -49.78 -29.78 3.37
C HIS A 325 -49.94 -30.73 4.57
N ARG A 326 -49.77 -30.17 5.77
CA ARG A 326 -50.85 -30.12 6.78
C ARG A 326 -50.66 -28.97 7.77
#